data_AF-A0A139AQZ1-F1
#
_entry.id   AF-A0A139AQZ1-F1
#
_cell.length_a   1.000
_cell.length_b   1.000
_cell.length_c   1.000
_cell.angle_alpha   90.00
_cell.angle_beta   90.00
_cell.angle_gamma   90.00
#
_symmetry.space_group_name_H-M   'P 1'
#
loop_
_entity.id
_entity.type
_entity.pdbx_description
1 polymer ?
#
loop_
_entity_poly.entity_id
_entity_poly.type
_entity_poly.pdbx_seq_one_letter_code
_entity_poly.pdbx_strand_id
1 'polypeptide(L)'
;MGVDDVMVDSWVEEMRKWLHSKIFQPLTILLDNTDAYLRSQGLLHLTSSNAIWSDANPASLSALIREAQTPPQASLVGGPRPFAGAGSIFTPAPAPQMTMPQDLKGLSDVAKVMVGETKAIILTRLRLEAYLNVGKVGSPKNRAYVRERIFELSRNTYLSGYRWDSGGSFEGQEWDVKGEFPTDAKLVFHLFQTFMDQWSDVAQSGFPYFSTNHVIPSNAKLDPNSRSVYLREQNASPPHYQLLVQGCTWDMAQGSRNIFETISAFVCVIGRDAGWRVGDLDLKRKDLGIAKVVKGGLGAENAMW
;
A
#
# COMPACT_ATOMS: atom_id res chain seq x y z
N MET A 1 27.68 8.03 -4.05
CA MET A 1 27.39 7.69 -2.64
C MET A 1 28.63 7.18 -1.89
N GLY A 2 29.74 6.84 -2.55
CA GLY A 2 30.91 6.25 -1.86
C GLY A 2 30.64 4.83 -1.35
N VAL A 3 29.68 4.15 -1.98
CA VAL A 3 29.23 2.79 -1.67
C VAL A 3 29.85 1.90 -2.74
N ASP A 4 30.53 0.83 -2.34
CA ASP A 4 31.10 -0.15 -3.26
C ASP A 4 30.04 -1.09 -3.85
N ASP A 5 30.34 -1.70 -5.01
CA ASP A 5 29.39 -2.56 -5.71
C ASP A 5 28.99 -3.81 -4.89
N VAL A 6 29.91 -4.34 -4.08
CA VAL A 6 29.66 -5.52 -3.22
C VAL A 6 28.62 -5.20 -2.14
N MET A 7 28.65 -3.99 -1.62
CA MET A 7 27.66 -3.49 -0.67
C MET A 7 26.30 -3.32 -1.33
N VAL A 8 26.24 -2.80 -2.56
CA VAL A 8 25.00 -2.68 -3.32
C VAL A 8 24.38 -4.06 -3.58
N ASP A 9 25.19 -5.06 -3.95
CA ASP A 9 24.75 -6.46 -4.10
C ASP A 9 24.10 -6.97 -2.82
N SER A 10 24.75 -6.77 -1.68
CA SER A 10 24.22 -7.16 -0.37
C SER A 10 22.87 -6.47 -0.07
N TRP A 11 22.74 -5.17 -0.37
CA TRP A 11 21.47 -4.46 -0.15
C TRP A 11 20.35 -4.98 -1.03
N VAL A 12 20.64 -5.34 -2.28
CA VAL A 12 19.64 -5.92 -3.17
C VAL A 12 19.08 -7.23 -2.60
N GLU A 13 19.96 -8.10 -2.11
CA GLU A 13 19.55 -9.36 -1.48
C GLU A 13 18.75 -9.12 -0.20
N GLU A 14 19.23 -8.25 0.68
CA GLU A 14 18.55 -7.94 1.94
C GLU A 14 17.21 -7.24 1.69
N MET A 15 17.10 -6.38 0.68
CA MET A 15 15.84 -5.75 0.27
C MET A 15 14.84 -6.80 -0.23
N ARG A 16 15.28 -7.77 -1.04
CA ARG A 16 14.44 -8.88 -1.49
C ARG A 16 13.90 -9.70 -0.32
N LYS A 17 14.77 -10.06 0.64
CA LYS A 17 14.39 -10.78 1.87
C LYS A 17 13.41 -9.96 2.71
N TRP A 18 13.65 -8.66 2.83
CA TRP A 18 12.80 -7.74 3.57
C TRP A 18 11.41 -7.63 2.93
N LEU A 19 11.33 -7.35 1.63
CA LEU A 19 10.05 -7.26 0.89
C LEU A 19 9.26 -8.57 0.99
N HIS A 20 9.93 -9.71 0.81
CA HIS A 20 9.31 -11.03 0.92
C HIS A 20 8.69 -11.27 2.30
N SER A 21 9.47 -11.08 3.36
CA SER A 21 9.07 -11.38 4.75
C SER A 21 8.15 -10.34 5.39
N LYS A 22 8.22 -9.07 4.95
CA LYS A 22 7.46 -7.96 5.55
C LYS A 22 6.24 -7.55 4.76
N ILE A 23 6.22 -7.80 3.45
CA ILE A 23 5.11 -7.41 2.59
C ILE A 23 4.43 -8.64 1.99
N PHE A 24 5.13 -9.41 1.16
CA PHE A 24 4.48 -10.49 0.38
C PHE A 24 3.87 -11.58 1.27
N GLN A 25 4.62 -12.14 2.23
CA GLN A 25 4.11 -13.20 3.10
C GLN A 25 2.99 -12.73 4.03
N PRO A 26 3.11 -11.61 4.77
CA PRO A 26 2.00 -11.13 5.58
C PRO A 26 0.76 -10.79 4.75
N LEU A 27 0.95 -10.25 3.54
CA LEU A 27 -0.16 -9.87 2.67
C LEU A 27 -1.00 -11.07 2.22
N THR A 28 -0.37 -12.20 1.87
CA THR A 28 -1.12 -13.42 1.50
C THR A 28 -1.87 -14.01 2.68
N ILE A 29 -1.28 -14.01 3.88
CA ILE A 29 -1.94 -14.41 5.12
C ILE A 29 -3.16 -13.52 5.39
N LEU A 30 -3.01 -12.20 5.25
CA LEU A 30 -4.13 -11.26 5.43
C LEU A 30 -5.24 -11.47 4.40
N LEU A 31 -4.89 -11.71 3.13
CA LEU A 31 -5.86 -12.03 2.06
C LEU A 31 -6.67 -13.30 2.41
N ASP A 32 -5.98 -14.39 2.75
CA ASP A 32 -6.64 -15.67 3.05
C ASP A 32 -7.48 -15.60 4.33
N ASN A 33 -6.96 -15.02 5.41
CA ASN A 33 -7.69 -14.90 6.67
C ASN A 33 -8.94 -14.02 6.53
N THR A 34 -8.81 -12.89 5.81
CA THR A 34 -9.93 -11.99 5.56
C THR A 34 -11.00 -12.66 4.70
N ASP A 35 -10.59 -13.37 3.64
CA ASP A 35 -11.53 -14.09 2.78
C ASP A 35 -12.21 -15.25 3.50
N ALA A 36 -11.48 -16.01 4.31
CA ALA A 36 -12.02 -17.09 5.13
C ALA A 36 -13.07 -16.56 6.13
N TYR A 37 -12.77 -15.44 6.79
CA TYR A 37 -13.73 -14.77 7.67
C TYR A 37 -15.00 -14.37 6.91
N LEU A 38 -14.87 -13.66 5.79
CA LEU A 38 -16.04 -13.23 5.00
C LEU A 38 -16.88 -14.42 4.51
N ARG A 39 -16.25 -15.52 4.09
CA ARG A 39 -16.96 -16.76 3.74
C ARG A 39 -17.73 -17.34 4.93
N SER A 40 -17.12 -17.36 6.13
CA SER A 40 -17.78 -17.86 7.35
C SER A 40 -19.02 -17.03 7.74
N GLN A 41 -19.06 -15.76 7.35
CA GLN A 41 -20.18 -14.84 7.59
C GLN A 41 -21.19 -14.82 6.43
N GLY A 42 -21.06 -15.70 5.43
CA GLY A 42 -21.94 -15.73 4.24
C GLY A 42 -21.70 -14.58 3.27
N LEU A 43 -20.61 -13.83 3.40
CA LEU A 43 -20.25 -12.66 2.59
C LEU A 43 -19.25 -13.03 1.47
N LEU A 44 -19.48 -14.16 0.79
CA LEU A 44 -18.55 -14.67 -0.22
C LEU A 44 -18.36 -13.70 -1.41
N HIS A 45 -19.39 -12.92 -1.75
CA HIS A 45 -19.37 -11.91 -2.81
C HIS A 45 -18.48 -10.71 -2.46
N LEU A 46 -18.14 -10.50 -1.18
CA LEU A 46 -17.29 -9.41 -0.70
C LEU A 46 -15.82 -9.81 -0.52
N THR A 47 -15.46 -11.06 -0.81
CA THR A 47 -14.06 -11.53 -0.72
C THR A 47 -13.14 -10.76 -1.66
N SER A 48 -11.84 -10.85 -1.41
CA SER A 48 -10.78 -10.31 -2.27
C SER A 48 -10.80 -10.94 -3.66
N SER A 49 -11.41 -12.10 -3.87
CA SER A 49 -11.57 -12.69 -5.20
C SER A 49 -12.75 -12.14 -5.99
N ASN A 50 -13.80 -11.64 -5.32
CA ASN A 50 -15.09 -11.37 -5.96
C ASN A 50 -15.47 -9.88 -5.99
N ALA A 51 -15.24 -9.13 -4.91
CA ALA A 51 -15.53 -7.71 -4.85
C ALA A 51 -14.31 -6.87 -5.23
N ILE A 52 -14.56 -5.80 -5.98
CA ILE A 52 -13.54 -4.93 -6.55
C ILE A 52 -13.88 -3.49 -6.20
N TRP A 53 -12.86 -2.73 -5.80
CA TRP A 53 -12.96 -1.27 -5.77
C TRP A 53 -12.68 -0.72 -7.17
N SER A 54 -13.73 -0.25 -7.86
CA SER A 54 -13.64 0.19 -9.25
C SER A 54 -13.20 1.64 -9.43
N ASP A 55 -13.20 2.46 -8.36
CA ASP A 55 -12.72 3.84 -8.45
C ASP A 55 -11.20 3.86 -8.52
N ALA A 56 -10.68 4.40 -9.63
CA ALA A 56 -9.25 4.50 -9.89
C ALA A 56 -8.54 5.53 -9.00
N ASN A 57 -9.27 6.40 -8.30
CA ASN A 57 -8.71 7.41 -7.42
C ASN A 57 -8.29 6.80 -6.06
N PRO A 58 -6.99 6.76 -5.72
CA PRO A 58 -6.51 6.26 -4.43
C PRO A 58 -7.03 7.06 -3.22
N ALA A 59 -7.36 8.35 -3.43
CA ALA A 59 -7.93 9.20 -2.40
C ALA A 59 -9.34 8.75 -1.99
N SER A 60 -10.14 8.24 -2.93
CA SER A 60 -11.50 7.77 -2.65
C SER A 60 -11.49 6.55 -1.71
N LEU A 61 -10.56 5.61 -1.93
CA LEU A 61 -10.39 4.45 -1.05
C LEU A 61 -9.89 4.87 0.34
N SER A 62 -8.94 5.81 0.39
CA SER A 62 -8.41 6.36 1.65
C SER A 62 -9.50 7.07 2.46
N ALA A 63 -10.36 7.84 1.78
CA ALA A 63 -11.52 8.49 2.38
C ALA A 63 -12.53 7.45 2.92
N LEU A 64 -12.83 6.40 2.15
CA LEU A 64 -13.73 5.33 2.57
C LEU A 64 -13.24 4.64 3.85
N ILE A 65 -11.94 4.30 3.93
CA ILE A 65 -11.34 3.67 5.11
C ILE A 65 -11.41 4.60 6.31
N ARG A 66 -11.16 5.90 6.13
CA ARG A 66 -11.26 6.90 7.20
C ARG A 66 -12.69 7.03 7.73
N GLU A 67 -13.67 7.10 6.83
CA GLU A 67 -15.08 7.13 7.19
C GLU A 67 -15.52 5.87 7.95
N ALA A 68 -14.99 4.71 7.58
CA ALA A 68 -15.25 3.43 8.26
C ALA A 68 -14.69 3.40 9.70
N GLN A 69 -13.63 4.17 9.96
CA GLN A 69 -13.01 4.26 11.28
C GLN A 69 -13.78 5.19 12.22
N THR A 70 -14.34 6.28 11.70
CA THR A 70 -15.10 7.24 12.50
C THR A 70 -16.44 6.66 12.96
N PRO A 71 -16.77 6.74 14.26
CA PRO A 71 -18.09 6.36 14.74
C PRO A 71 -19.17 7.24 14.10
N PRO A 72 -20.40 6.74 13.93
CA PRO A 72 -21.50 7.54 13.39
C PRO A 72 -21.70 8.76 14.29
N GLN A 73 -21.57 9.96 13.72
CA GLN A 73 -21.91 11.17 14.46
C GLN A 73 -23.41 11.12 14.76
N ALA A 74 -23.76 11.14 16.05
CA ALA A 74 -25.11 11.48 16.45
C ALA A 74 -25.40 12.87 15.88
N SER A 75 -26.28 12.95 14.89
CA SER A 75 -26.76 14.22 14.37
C SER A 75 -27.51 14.91 15.52
N LEU A 76 -26.82 15.72 16.30
CA LEU A 76 -27.44 16.71 17.16
C LEU A 76 -28.03 17.78 16.22
N VAL A 77 -29.23 17.50 15.71
CA VAL A 77 -30.12 18.53 15.16
C VAL A 77 -30.60 19.37 16.36
N GLY A 78 -29.69 20.20 16.87
CA GLY A 78 -29.89 21.13 17.97
C GLY A 78 -29.99 22.54 17.44
N GLY A 79 -31.06 22.84 16.70
CA GLY A 79 -31.53 24.21 16.56
C GLY A 79 -32.51 24.50 17.70
N PRO A 80 -32.40 25.63 18.44
CA PRO A 80 -33.34 25.95 19.50
C PRO A 80 -34.72 26.22 18.87
N ARG A 81 -35.67 25.29 19.04
CA ARG A 81 -37.09 25.53 18.76
C ARG A 81 -37.75 26.07 20.03
N PRO A 82 -38.59 27.11 19.92
CA PRO A 82 -39.26 27.67 21.08
C PRO A 82 -40.27 26.67 21.64
N PHE A 83 -40.32 26.66 22.96
CA PHE A 83 -41.18 25.84 23.79
C PHE A 83 -42.66 26.17 23.54
N ALA A 84 -43.44 25.23 23.01
CA ALA A 84 -44.89 25.22 23.14
C ALA A 84 -45.46 23.83 22.81
N GLY A 85 -46.22 23.27 23.76
CA GLY A 85 -47.30 22.33 23.44
C GLY A 85 -47.00 20.84 23.61
N ALA A 86 -47.40 20.32 24.78
CA ALA A 86 -48.07 19.04 25.02
C ALA A 86 -47.87 17.86 24.04
N GLY A 87 -47.39 16.76 24.62
CA GLY A 87 -47.75 15.39 24.21
C GLY A 87 -47.03 14.87 22.97
N SER A 88 -45.96 14.09 23.18
CA SER A 88 -45.58 13.09 22.20
C SER A 88 -44.98 11.86 22.86
N ILE A 89 -45.64 10.76 22.53
CA ILE A 89 -45.37 9.38 22.86
C ILE A 89 -43.97 9.04 22.35
N PHE A 90 -43.09 8.60 23.24
CA PHE A 90 -41.81 7.99 22.89
C PHE A 90 -42.08 6.68 22.14
N THR A 91 -42.05 6.73 20.81
CA THR A 91 -41.83 5.52 20.01
C THR A 91 -40.32 5.25 20.00
N PRO A 92 -39.84 4.09 20.48
CA PRO A 92 -38.43 3.75 20.32
C PRO A 92 -38.15 3.65 18.82
N ALA A 93 -37.08 4.33 18.37
CA ALA A 93 -36.58 4.17 17.02
C ALA A 93 -36.36 2.67 16.76
N PRO A 94 -36.79 2.13 15.60
CA PRO A 94 -36.52 0.74 15.28
C PRO A 94 -35.02 0.52 15.33
N ALA A 95 -34.60 -0.56 15.99
CA ALA A 95 -33.20 -0.99 15.97
C ALA A 95 -32.74 -1.04 14.51
N PRO A 96 -31.56 -0.48 14.16
CA PRO A 96 -31.09 -0.47 12.80
C PRO A 96 -31.02 -1.92 12.30
N GLN A 97 -31.93 -2.28 11.39
CA GLN A 97 -31.85 -3.54 10.68
C GLN A 97 -30.58 -3.47 9.84
N MET A 98 -29.55 -4.22 10.23
CA MET A 98 -28.35 -4.40 9.42
C MET A 98 -28.77 -5.09 8.11
N THR A 99 -28.94 -4.30 7.05
CA THR A 99 -29.03 -4.81 5.70
C THR A 99 -27.68 -5.45 5.36
N MET A 100 -27.70 -6.67 4.84
CA MET A 100 -26.49 -7.39 4.46
C MET A 100 -25.72 -6.58 3.40
N PRO A 101 -24.42 -6.30 3.61
CA PRO A 101 -23.66 -5.46 2.69
C PRO A 101 -23.56 -6.12 1.32
N GLN A 102 -23.84 -5.35 0.26
CA GLN A 102 -23.81 -5.83 -1.13
C GLN A 102 -22.49 -5.52 -1.83
N ASP A 103 -21.81 -4.46 -1.39
CA ASP A 103 -20.55 -3.97 -1.97
C ASP A 103 -19.57 -3.52 -0.87
N LEU A 104 -18.39 -3.06 -1.28
CA LEU A 104 -17.36 -2.58 -0.36
C LEU A 104 -17.77 -1.31 0.40
N LYS A 105 -18.68 -0.50 -0.18
CA LYS A 105 -19.20 0.70 0.48
C LYS A 105 -20.13 0.32 1.63
N GLY A 106 -21.07 -0.60 1.39
CA GLY A 106 -21.91 -1.16 2.44
C GLY A 106 -21.08 -1.86 3.51
N LEU A 107 -19.98 -2.52 3.14
CA LEU A 107 -19.05 -3.10 4.11
C LEU A 107 -18.37 -2.03 5.00
N SER A 108 -18.00 -0.88 4.42
CA SER A 108 -17.52 0.29 5.18
C SER A 108 -18.59 0.81 6.17
N ASP A 109 -19.86 0.87 5.76
CA ASP A 109 -20.95 1.29 6.64
C ASP A 109 -21.15 0.31 7.81
N VAL A 110 -21.02 -1.01 7.58
CA VAL A 110 -21.02 -2.01 8.65
C VAL A 110 -19.84 -1.79 9.61
N ALA A 111 -18.66 -1.40 9.12
CA ALA A 111 -17.50 -1.13 9.97
C ALA A 111 -17.69 0.04 10.95
N LYS A 112 -18.57 1.00 10.63
CA LYS A 112 -18.88 2.15 11.50
C LYS A 112 -19.57 1.73 12.80
N VAL A 113 -20.36 0.66 12.74
CA VAL A 113 -21.19 0.17 13.86
C VAL A 113 -20.62 -1.06 14.56
N MET A 114 -19.74 -1.82 13.88
CA MET A 114 -19.06 -2.97 14.48
C MET A 114 -17.95 -2.53 15.45
N VAL A 115 -17.56 -3.43 16.36
CA VAL A 115 -16.46 -3.22 17.31
C VAL A 115 -15.52 -4.44 17.32
N GLY A 116 -14.33 -4.26 17.89
CA GLY A 116 -13.37 -5.33 18.10
C GLY A 116 -12.83 -5.96 16.81
N GLU A 117 -12.65 -7.28 16.84
CA GLU A 117 -12.01 -8.06 15.77
C GLU A 117 -12.76 -7.98 14.44
N THR A 118 -14.09 -8.03 14.46
CA THR A 118 -14.91 -7.90 13.24
C THR A 118 -14.66 -6.58 12.51
N LYS A 119 -14.62 -5.45 13.24
CA LYS A 119 -14.28 -4.15 12.65
C LYS A 119 -12.86 -4.17 12.08
N ALA A 120 -11.91 -4.77 12.79
CA ALA A 120 -10.52 -4.86 12.31
C ALA A 120 -10.43 -5.65 11.00
N ILE A 121 -11.11 -6.80 10.88
CA ILE A 121 -11.11 -7.61 9.66
C ILE A 121 -11.76 -6.87 8.49
N ILE A 122 -12.87 -6.17 8.73
CA ILE A 122 -13.52 -5.34 7.70
C ILE A 122 -12.57 -4.23 7.21
N LEU A 123 -11.93 -3.49 8.11
CA LEU A 123 -10.97 -2.46 7.74
C LEU A 123 -9.77 -3.05 6.98
N THR A 124 -9.29 -4.22 7.38
CA THR A 124 -8.27 -4.97 6.65
C THR A 124 -8.75 -5.28 5.23
N ARG A 125 -9.99 -5.77 5.06
CA ARG A 125 -10.56 -6.02 3.73
C ARG A 125 -10.53 -4.79 2.84
N LEU A 126 -10.91 -3.63 3.36
CA LEU A 126 -10.90 -2.37 2.59
C LEU A 126 -9.47 -1.95 2.23
N ARG A 127 -8.53 -2.06 3.18
CA ARG A 127 -7.10 -1.74 2.95
C ARG A 127 -6.43 -2.66 1.93
N LEU A 128 -6.85 -3.92 1.84
CA LEU A 128 -6.32 -4.87 0.86
C LEU A 128 -6.57 -4.43 -0.58
N GLU A 129 -7.62 -3.65 -0.87
CA GLU A 129 -7.83 -3.09 -2.21
C GLU A 129 -6.70 -2.18 -2.67
N ALA A 130 -6.08 -1.43 -1.74
CA ALA A 130 -4.96 -0.56 -2.09
C ALA A 130 -3.78 -1.35 -2.66
N TYR A 131 -3.49 -2.53 -2.10
CA TYR A 131 -2.41 -3.40 -2.58
C TYR A 131 -2.74 -4.05 -3.94
N LEU A 132 -4.02 -4.31 -4.22
CA LEU A 132 -4.46 -4.98 -5.45
C LEU A 132 -4.65 -4.01 -6.64
N ASN A 133 -4.70 -2.70 -6.37
CA ASN A 133 -4.94 -1.65 -7.36
C ASN A 133 -3.67 -1.18 -8.06
N VAL A 134 -3.06 -2.07 -8.86
CA VAL A 134 -1.88 -1.78 -9.70
C VAL A 134 -2.10 -2.26 -11.13
N GLY A 135 -1.51 -1.58 -12.12
CA GLY A 135 -1.74 -1.86 -13.54
C GLY A 135 -3.03 -1.19 -14.02
N LYS A 136 -3.88 -1.95 -14.70
CA LYS A 136 -5.18 -1.44 -15.16
C LYS A 136 -6.23 -1.49 -14.04
N VAL A 137 -6.30 -0.40 -13.26
CA VAL A 137 -7.24 -0.26 -12.13
C VAL A 137 -8.69 -0.42 -12.61
N GLY A 138 -9.51 -1.09 -11.81
CA GLY A 138 -10.90 -1.40 -12.12
C GLY A 138 -11.11 -2.59 -13.06
N SER A 139 -10.06 -3.16 -13.68
CA SER A 139 -10.18 -4.42 -14.45
C SER A 139 -10.22 -5.64 -13.51
N PRO A 140 -11.29 -6.45 -13.51
CA PRO A 140 -11.38 -7.66 -12.70
C PRO A 140 -10.28 -8.67 -12.99
N LYS A 141 -9.95 -8.85 -14.27
CA LYS A 141 -8.95 -9.81 -14.71
C LYS A 141 -7.54 -9.37 -14.28
N ASN A 142 -7.20 -8.10 -14.46
CA ASN A 142 -5.95 -7.54 -13.90
C ASN A 142 -5.85 -7.69 -12.39
N ARG A 143 -6.93 -7.43 -11.65
CA ARG A 143 -6.92 -7.53 -10.19
C ARG A 143 -6.75 -8.97 -9.71
N ALA A 144 -7.42 -9.92 -10.37
CA ALA A 144 -7.25 -11.35 -10.10
C ALA A 144 -5.82 -11.82 -10.41
N TYR A 145 -5.25 -11.34 -11.51
CA TYR A 145 -3.84 -11.54 -11.85
C TYR A 145 -2.90 -11.04 -10.76
N VAL A 146 -3.06 -9.79 -10.32
CA VAL A 146 -2.23 -9.19 -9.26
C VAL A 146 -2.29 -10.02 -7.99
N ARG A 147 -3.49 -10.45 -7.59
CA ARG A 147 -3.68 -11.33 -6.43
C ARG A 147 -2.88 -12.62 -6.62
N GLU A 148 -3.08 -13.35 -7.72
CA GLU A 148 -2.36 -14.60 -7.97
C GLU A 148 -0.84 -14.40 -8.01
N ARG A 149 -0.38 -13.33 -8.63
CA ARG A 149 1.05 -13.03 -8.71
C ARG A 149 1.68 -12.76 -7.35
N ILE A 150 0.97 -12.07 -6.45
CA ILE A 150 1.40 -11.89 -5.05
C ILE A 150 1.55 -13.26 -4.37
N PHE A 151 0.58 -14.16 -4.55
CA PHE A 151 0.64 -15.51 -3.99
C PHE A 151 1.84 -16.31 -4.53
N GLU A 152 2.06 -16.32 -5.84
CA GLU A 152 3.20 -16.99 -6.47
C GLU A 152 4.53 -16.47 -5.96
N LEU A 153 4.72 -15.15 -5.95
CA LEU A 153 5.96 -14.52 -5.50
C LEU A 153 6.20 -14.74 -4.00
N SER A 154 5.14 -14.83 -3.20
CA SER A 154 5.25 -15.11 -1.75
C SER A 154 5.70 -16.54 -1.43
N ARG A 155 5.33 -17.52 -2.28
CA ARG A 155 5.68 -18.94 -2.09
C ARG A 155 7.14 -19.23 -2.42
N ASN A 156 7.71 -18.46 -3.35
CA ASN A 156 9.09 -18.57 -3.76
C ASN A 156 10.04 -18.01 -2.70
N THR A 157 11.21 -18.62 -2.54
CA THR A 157 12.24 -18.13 -1.60
C THR A 157 12.73 -16.75 -2.04
N TYR A 158 12.46 -15.73 -1.22
CA TYR A 158 12.96 -14.36 -1.41
C TYR A 158 12.70 -13.77 -2.82
N LEU A 159 11.50 -14.02 -3.36
CA LEU A 159 11.08 -13.56 -4.69
C LEU A 159 11.93 -14.17 -5.83
N SER A 160 12.39 -15.42 -5.71
CA SER A 160 13.19 -16.09 -6.76
C SER A 160 12.48 -16.20 -8.12
N GLY A 161 11.14 -16.21 -8.13
CA GLY A 161 10.33 -16.21 -9.36
C GLY A 161 10.08 -14.83 -9.98
N TYR A 162 10.71 -13.78 -9.46
CA TYR A 162 10.58 -12.39 -9.91
C TYR A 162 11.13 -12.18 -11.33
N ARG A 163 10.32 -11.53 -12.18
CA ARG A 163 10.64 -11.13 -13.55
C ARG A 163 10.42 -9.63 -13.70
N TRP A 164 11.51 -8.88 -13.87
CA TRP A 164 11.47 -7.42 -13.75
C TRP A 164 10.80 -6.72 -14.93
N ASP A 165 11.01 -7.21 -16.14
CA ASP A 165 10.54 -6.64 -17.42
C ASP A 165 9.26 -7.31 -17.95
N SER A 166 8.72 -8.26 -17.19
CA SER A 166 7.51 -9.01 -17.52
C SER A 166 6.77 -9.40 -16.25
N GLY A 167 5.86 -10.36 -16.31
CA GLY A 167 5.16 -10.87 -15.13
C GLY A 167 4.78 -12.35 -15.28
N GLY A 168 3.86 -12.82 -14.44
CA GLY A 168 3.16 -14.11 -14.44
C GLY A 168 2.41 -14.45 -15.72
N SER A 169 2.19 -15.75 -15.98
CA SER A 169 1.06 -16.18 -16.80
C SER A 169 -0.21 -16.23 -15.95
N PHE A 170 -1.37 -16.11 -16.58
CA PHE A 170 -2.66 -16.06 -15.88
C PHE A 170 -3.78 -16.59 -16.77
N GLU A 171 -4.56 -17.54 -16.26
CA GLU A 171 -5.63 -18.20 -17.01
C GLU A 171 -5.16 -18.71 -18.39
N GLY A 172 -3.94 -19.24 -18.46
CA GLY A 172 -3.32 -19.74 -19.70
C GLY A 172 -2.81 -18.66 -20.65
N GLN A 173 -2.91 -17.38 -20.30
CA GLN A 173 -2.34 -16.26 -21.04
C GLN A 173 -0.98 -15.86 -20.44
N GLU A 174 0.08 -15.91 -21.23
CA GLU A 174 1.38 -15.34 -20.84
C GLU A 174 1.30 -13.82 -20.69
N TRP A 175 2.18 -13.26 -19.85
CA TRP A 175 2.29 -11.81 -19.74
C TRP A 175 2.67 -11.19 -21.09
N ASP A 176 2.02 -10.09 -21.44
CA ASP A 176 2.28 -9.34 -22.67
C ASP A 176 2.47 -7.85 -22.36
N VAL A 177 3.42 -7.22 -23.05
CA VAL A 177 3.79 -5.81 -22.87
C VAL A 177 2.67 -4.84 -23.22
N LYS A 178 1.76 -5.23 -24.13
CA LYS A 178 0.55 -4.46 -24.48
C LYS A 178 -0.67 -4.91 -23.69
N GLY A 179 -0.51 -5.89 -22.80
CA GLY A 179 -1.55 -6.41 -21.94
C GLY A 179 -1.94 -5.44 -20.83
N GLU A 180 -2.91 -5.84 -20.01
CA GLU A 180 -3.36 -5.06 -18.86
C GLU A 180 -2.62 -5.36 -17.55
N PHE A 181 -1.78 -6.39 -17.57
CA PHE A 181 -1.08 -6.93 -16.41
C PHE A 181 0.21 -6.15 -16.13
N PRO A 182 0.47 -5.72 -14.88
CA PRO A 182 1.73 -5.07 -14.52
C PRO A 182 2.90 -6.06 -14.60
N THR A 183 4.11 -5.54 -14.77
CA THR A 183 5.34 -6.31 -14.54
C THR A 183 5.54 -6.56 -13.05
N ASP A 184 6.40 -7.51 -12.68
CA ASP A 184 6.72 -7.71 -11.27
C ASP A 184 7.47 -6.51 -10.68
N ALA A 185 8.28 -5.79 -11.46
CA ALA A 185 8.95 -4.58 -10.97
C ALA A 185 7.93 -3.51 -10.56
N LYS A 186 6.89 -3.33 -11.39
CA LYS A 186 5.79 -2.41 -11.10
C LYS A 186 4.96 -2.87 -9.90
N LEU A 187 4.72 -4.17 -9.78
CA LEU A 187 4.07 -4.76 -8.61
C LEU A 187 4.89 -4.53 -7.33
N VAL A 188 6.19 -4.83 -7.33
CA VAL A 188 7.07 -4.64 -6.18
C VAL A 188 7.11 -3.17 -5.75
N PHE A 189 7.25 -2.25 -6.70
CA PHE A 189 7.26 -0.82 -6.41
C PHE A 189 5.93 -0.37 -5.77
N HIS A 190 4.80 -0.79 -6.36
CA HIS A 190 3.46 -0.49 -5.85
C HIS A 190 3.21 -1.02 -4.44
N LEU A 191 3.60 -2.28 -4.19
CA LEU A 191 3.42 -2.90 -2.88
C LEU A 191 4.28 -2.21 -1.82
N PHE A 192 5.52 -1.82 -2.16
CA PHE A 192 6.37 -1.04 -1.28
C PHE A 192 5.73 0.32 -0.94
N GLN A 193 5.28 1.06 -1.95
CA GLN A 193 4.59 2.34 -1.76
C GLN A 193 3.36 2.21 -0.86
N THR A 194 2.48 1.26 -1.19
CA THR A 194 1.24 1.01 -0.44
C THR A 194 1.53 0.63 1.01
N PHE A 195 2.57 -0.18 1.23
CA PHE A 195 3.01 -0.56 2.56
C PHE A 195 3.50 0.65 3.36
N MET A 196 4.36 1.48 2.75
CA MET A 196 4.85 2.71 3.39
C MET A 196 3.72 3.69 3.70
N ASP A 197 2.72 3.81 2.81
CA ASP A 197 1.54 4.62 3.03
C ASP A 197 0.70 4.15 4.21
N GLN A 198 0.52 2.83 4.37
CA GLN A 198 -0.26 2.28 5.49
C GLN A 198 0.47 2.35 6.84
N TRP A 199 1.80 2.38 6.82
CA TRP A 199 2.63 2.57 8.00
C TRP A 199 2.83 4.04 8.38
N SER A 200 2.68 4.92 7.41
CA SER A 200 2.58 6.37 7.64
C SER A 200 1.16 6.68 8.12
N ASP A 201 1.00 7.64 9.04
CA ASP A 201 -0.32 7.92 9.59
C ASP A 201 -1.24 8.63 8.57
N VAL A 202 -2.01 7.85 7.81
CA VAL A 202 -3.02 8.35 6.86
C VAL A 202 -4.13 9.14 7.58
N ALA A 203 -4.31 8.96 8.90
CA ALA A 203 -5.41 9.58 9.63
C ALA A 203 -5.31 11.11 9.68
N GLN A 204 -4.10 11.66 9.60
CA GLN A 204 -3.88 13.12 9.68
C GLN A 204 -3.95 13.81 8.31
N SER A 205 -3.46 13.18 7.24
CA SER A 205 -3.35 13.81 5.91
C SER A 205 -4.58 13.61 5.02
N GLY A 206 -5.37 12.55 5.23
CA GLY A 206 -6.48 12.17 4.35
C GLY A 206 -6.06 11.61 2.97
N PHE A 207 -4.75 11.53 2.71
CA PHE A 207 -4.16 11.00 1.48
C PHE A 207 -2.98 10.09 1.81
N PRO A 208 -2.63 9.12 0.95
CA PRO A 208 -1.45 8.28 1.13
C PRO A 208 -0.17 9.14 1.20
N TYR A 209 0.47 9.20 2.38
CA TYR A 209 1.55 10.14 2.67
C TYR A 209 2.82 9.87 1.84
N PHE A 210 3.29 8.62 1.84
CA PHE A 210 4.52 8.22 1.15
C PHE A 210 4.40 8.45 -0.34
N SER A 211 3.34 7.93 -0.96
CA SER A 211 3.14 8.05 -2.41
C SER A 211 2.95 9.49 -2.86
N THR A 212 2.35 10.35 -2.02
CA THR A 212 2.17 11.76 -2.35
C THR A 212 3.47 12.57 -2.24
N ASN A 213 4.32 12.27 -1.25
CA ASN A 213 5.48 13.11 -0.93
C ASN A 213 6.81 12.58 -1.47
N HIS A 214 6.90 11.29 -1.77
CA HIS A 214 8.16 10.62 -2.14
C HIS A 214 8.11 9.88 -3.47
N VAL A 215 6.98 9.90 -4.18
CA VAL A 215 6.85 9.29 -5.51
C VAL A 215 6.44 10.36 -6.50
N ILE A 216 7.11 10.36 -7.66
CA ILE A 216 6.79 11.29 -8.75
C ILE A 216 6.60 10.53 -10.07
N PRO A 217 5.69 11.00 -10.95
CA PRO A 217 5.56 10.45 -12.29
C PRO A 217 6.77 10.80 -13.15
N SER A 218 7.01 10.03 -14.21
CA SER A 218 8.19 10.12 -15.09
C SER A 218 8.47 11.54 -15.59
N ASN A 219 7.40 12.30 -15.89
CA ASN A 219 7.47 13.62 -16.52
C ASN A 219 7.28 14.78 -15.54
N ALA A 220 7.27 14.53 -14.23
CA ALA A 220 7.14 15.60 -13.24
C ALA A 220 8.37 16.52 -13.30
N LYS A 221 8.12 17.82 -13.44
CA LYS A 221 9.14 18.84 -13.23
C LYS A 221 9.39 18.95 -11.74
N LEU A 222 10.64 18.71 -11.32
CA LEU A 222 11.05 18.94 -9.95
C LEU A 222 11.50 20.38 -9.75
N ASP A 223 11.20 20.94 -8.59
CA ASP A 223 11.86 22.14 -8.10
C ASP A 223 13.33 21.80 -7.81
N PRO A 224 14.31 22.44 -8.48
CA PRO A 224 15.73 22.22 -8.20
C PRO A 224 16.12 22.52 -6.75
N ASN A 225 15.33 23.32 -6.04
CA ASN A 225 15.56 23.66 -4.63
C ASN A 225 14.89 22.71 -3.64
N SER A 226 14.10 21.73 -4.13
CA SER A 226 13.46 20.75 -3.26
C SER A 226 14.53 19.91 -2.56
N ARG A 227 14.53 19.94 -1.23
CA ARG A 227 15.42 19.10 -0.40
C ARG A 227 14.88 17.68 -0.19
N SER A 228 13.73 17.37 -0.78
CA SER A 228 13.08 16.09 -0.65
C SER A 228 13.76 15.01 -1.49
N VAL A 229 13.53 13.77 -1.10
CA VAL A 229 14.00 12.57 -1.78
C VAL A 229 12.81 11.92 -2.48
N TYR A 230 12.95 11.64 -3.78
CA TYR A 230 11.88 11.09 -4.61
C TYR A 230 12.29 9.80 -5.32
N LEU A 231 11.34 8.88 -5.42
CA LEU A 231 11.37 7.71 -6.28
C LEU A 231 10.61 8.02 -7.57
N ARG A 232 11.20 7.69 -8.71
CA ARG A 232 10.59 7.92 -10.04
C ARG A 232 10.64 6.66 -10.88
N GLU A 233 9.49 6.26 -11.44
CA GLU A 233 9.43 5.36 -12.59
C GLU A 233 9.78 6.18 -13.83
N GLN A 234 10.99 6.04 -14.39
CA GLN A 234 11.40 6.77 -15.59
C GLN A 234 10.76 6.16 -16.84
N ASN A 235 10.82 4.84 -16.95
CA ASN A 235 10.25 4.09 -18.06
C ASN A 235 9.31 3.01 -17.52
N ALA A 236 8.17 2.83 -18.18
CA ALA A 236 7.22 1.77 -17.84
C ALA A 236 7.58 0.42 -18.51
N SER A 237 8.21 0.45 -19.69
CA SER A 237 8.60 -0.75 -20.43
C SER A 237 9.84 -0.49 -21.32
N PRO A 238 10.99 -1.16 -21.07
CA PRO A 238 11.25 -1.95 -19.87
C PRO A 238 11.20 -1.07 -18.61
N PRO A 239 10.74 -1.60 -17.45
CA PRO A 239 10.66 -0.83 -16.22
C PRO A 239 12.02 -0.31 -15.77
N HIS A 240 12.08 0.98 -15.45
CA HIS A 240 13.29 1.62 -14.94
C HIS A 240 12.97 2.66 -13.89
N TYR A 241 13.63 2.56 -12.74
CA TYR A 241 13.43 3.39 -11.57
C TYR A 241 14.70 4.15 -11.23
N GLN A 242 14.49 5.36 -10.72
CA GLN A 242 15.55 6.30 -10.36
C GLN A 242 15.25 6.94 -9.00
N LEU A 243 16.33 7.35 -8.35
CA LEU A 243 16.29 8.13 -7.13
C LEU A 243 16.62 9.58 -7.44
N LEU A 244 15.85 10.53 -6.91
CA LEU A 244 16.13 11.95 -7.06
C LEU A 244 16.37 12.54 -5.68
N VAL A 245 17.53 13.17 -5.51
CA VAL A 245 17.99 13.72 -4.23
C VAL A 245 18.42 15.15 -4.48
N GLN A 246 17.74 16.11 -3.86
CA GLN A 246 18.11 17.54 -3.94
C GLN A 246 18.30 18.04 -5.39
N GLY A 247 17.38 17.66 -6.29
CA GLY A 247 17.45 18.02 -7.71
C GLY A 247 18.41 17.18 -8.56
N CYS A 248 19.29 16.38 -7.96
CA CYS A 248 20.17 15.45 -8.68
C CYS A 248 19.45 14.14 -8.98
N THR A 249 19.54 13.66 -10.22
CA THR A 249 19.05 12.33 -10.61
C THR A 249 20.16 11.30 -10.42
N TRP A 250 19.84 10.25 -9.69
CA TRP A 250 20.69 9.08 -9.46
C TRP A 250 20.12 7.93 -10.28
N ASP A 251 20.85 7.61 -11.35
CA ASP A 251 20.47 6.56 -12.27
C ASP A 251 21.13 5.25 -11.85
N MET A 252 20.32 4.23 -11.59
CA MET A 252 20.80 2.89 -11.22
C MET A 252 20.95 2.04 -12.48
N ALA A 253 21.67 0.92 -12.40
CA ALA A 253 21.77 0.01 -13.53
C ALA A 253 20.37 -0.50 -13.95
N GLN A 254 20.16 -0.69 -15.25
CA GLN A 254 18.94 -1.32 -15.76
C GLN A 254 18.88 -2.81 -15.38
N GLY A 255 17.68 -3.36 -15.35
CA GLY A 255 17.46 -4.79 -15.24
C GLY A 255 16.87 -5.23 -13.90
N SER A 256 17.09 -6.51 -13.57
CA SER A 256 16.38 -7.20 -12.48
C SER A 256 16.67 -6.69 -11.07
N ARG A 257 17.70 -5.88 -10.93
CA ARG A 257 18.17 -5.32 -9.65
C ARG A 257 17.69 -3.88 -9.44
N ASN A 258 17.34 -3.18 -10.51
CA ASN A 258 17.10 -1.75 -10.55
C ASN A 258 16.15 -1.26 -9.43
N ILE A 259 14.98 -1.91 -9.29
CA ILE A 259 14.00 -1.49 -8.27
C ILE A 259 14.50 -1.70 -6.84
N PHE A 260 15.20 -2.80 -6.57
CA PHE A 260 15.72 -3.12 -5.24
C PHE A 260 16.86 -2.19 -4.86
N GLU A 261 17.75 -1.87 -5.80
CA GLU A 261 18.82 -0.88 -5.62
C GLU A 261 18.23 0.50 -5.37
N THR A 262 17.22 0.90 -6.14
CA THR A 262 16.58 2.21 -6.03
C THR A 262 15.89 2.38 -4.67
N ILE A 263 15.14 1.37 -4.19
CA ILE A 263 14.51 1.41 -2.86
C ILE A 263 15.59 1.39 -1.75
N SER A 264 16.64 0.58 -1.88
CA SER A 264 17.73 0.55 -0.90
C SER A 264 18.47 1.88 -0.82
N ALA A 265 18.78 2.49 -1.96
CA ALA A 265 19.39 3.81 -2.03
C ALA A 265 18.49 4.88 -1.39
N PHE A 266 17.17 4.83 -1.62
CA PHE A 266 16.21 5.70 -0.95
C PHE A 266 16.32 5.57 0.59
N VAL A 267 16.26 4.34 1.11
CA VAL A 267 16.36 4.10 2.56
C VAL A 267 17.70 4.59 3.11
N CYS A 268 18.79 4.36 2.39
CA CYS A 268 20.13 4.83 2.78
C CYS A 268 20.19 6.36 2.86
N VAL A 269 19.67 7.07 1.86
CA VAL A 269 19.65 8.54 1.83
C VAL A 269 18.77 9.09 2.95
N ILE A 270 17.58 8.52 3.18
CA ILE A 270 16.72 8.94 4.30
C ILE A 270 17.41 8.73 5.65
N GLY A 271 18.14 7.61 5.81
CA GLY A 271 18.87 7.32 7.03
C GLY A 271 20.06 8.27 7.28
N ARG A 272 20.76 8.67 6.22
CA ARG A 272 21.93 9.55 6.27
C ARG A 272 21.54 11.02 6.41
N ASP A 273 20.59 11.48 5.61
CA ASP A 273 20.36 12.91 5.37
C ASP A 273 19.01 13.41 5.94
N ALA A 274 18.06 12.51 6.25
CA ALA A 274 16.71 12.88 6.73
C ALA A 274 16.36 12.25 8.10
N GLY A 275 17.36 11.86 8.89
CA GLY A 275 17.18 11.41 10.27
C GLY A 275 16.29 10.17 10.44
N TRP A 276 16.21 9.32 9.41
CA TRP A 276 15.37 8.11 9.39
C TRP A 276 13.87 8.36 9.50
N ARG A 277 13.39 9.53 9.07
CA ARG A 277 11.97 9.87 9.10
C ARG A 277 11.38 9.97 7.70
N VAL A 278 10.21 9.39 7.53
CA VAL A 278 9.33 9.61 6.38
C VAL A 278 7.98 10.06 6.91
N GLY A 279 7.78 11.38 7.00
CA GLY A 279 6.69 11.93 7.81
C GLY A 279 6.85 11.51 9.27
N ASP A 280 5.76 10.98 9.85
CA ASP A 280 5.76 10.46 11.23
C ASP A 280 6.35 9.04 11.36
N LEU A 281 6.63 8.37 10.23
CA LEU A 281 7.18 7.01 10.24
C LEU A 281 8.69 7.03 10.54
N ASP A 282 9.08 6.38 11.63
CA ASP A 282 10.47 6.10 11.96
C ASP A 282 10.94 4.80 11.27
N LEU A 283 11.88 4.93 10.33
CA LEU A 283 12.45 3.79 9.60
C LEU A 283 13.32 2.88 10.47
N LYS A 284 13.78 3.34 11.64
CA LYS A 284 14.58 2.54 12.59
C LYS A 284 13.75 1.62 13.48
N ARG A 285 12.41 1.68 13.40
CA ARG A 285 11.57 0.82 14.23
C ARG A 285 11.91 -0.66 14.00
N LYS A 286 12.04 -1.40 15.10
CA LYS A 286 12.45 -2.82 15.08
C LYS A 286 11.44 -3.71 14.35
N ASP A 287 10.15 -3.38 14.45
CA ASP A 287 9.05 -4.10 13.80
C ASP A 287 9.06 -3.92 12.27
N LEU A 288 9.37 -2.70 11.81
CA LEU A 288 9.56 -2.39 10.39
C LEU A 288 10.84 -3.06 9.84
N GLY A 289 11.96 -2.90 10.53
CA GLY A 289 13.23 -3.58 10.23
C GLY A 289 13.93 -3.16 8.93
N ILE A 290 13.40 -2.19 8.19
CA ILE A 290 13.94 -1.76 6.88
C ILE A 290 15.33 -1.13 6.98
N ALA A 291 15.63 -0.46 8.10
CA ALA A 291 16.95 0.12 8.35
C ALA A 291 18.10 -0.91 8.32
N LYS A 292 17.80 -2.19 8.61
CA LYS A 292 18.80 -3.26 8.60
C LYS A 292 19.31 -3.57 7.19
N VAL A 293 18.51 -3.27 6.16
CA VAL A 293 18.87 -3.55 4.76
C VAL A 293 20.12 -2.78 4.32
N VAL A 294 20.33 -1.57 4.86
CA VAL A 294 21.41 -0.65 4.43
C VAL A 294 22.52 -0.48 5.47
N LYS A 295 22.59 -1.37 6.47
CA LYS A 295 23.45 -1.21 7.66
C LYS A 295 24.93 -0.97 7.37
N GLY A 296 25.45 -1.43 6.24
CA GLY A 296 26.84 -1.21 5.86
C GLY A 296 27.13 0.16 5.23
N GLY A 297 26.16 0.83 4.60
CA GLY A 297 26.38 2.09 3.84
C GLY A 297 26.46 3.35 4.66
N LEU A 298 26.16 3.21 5.94
CA LEU A 298 26.15 4.29 6.90
C LEU A 298 27.50 4.16 7.61
N GLY A 299 28.40 5.11 7.35
CA GLY A 299 29.77 5.09 7.91
C GLY A 299 29.76 4.80 9.43
N ALA A 300 30.90 4.34 9.95
CA ALA A 300 31.04 3.78 11.30
C ALA A 300 30.38 4.58 12.45
N GLU A 301 30.20 5.89 12.31
CA GLU A 301 29.51 6.75 13.28
C GLU A 301 27.99 6.48 13.39
N ASN A 302 27.37 5.91 12.36
CA ASN A 302 25.96 5.51 12.33
C ASN A 302 25.74 4.00 12.53
N ALA A 303 26.81 3.22 12.66
CA ALA A 303 26.78 1.76 12.75
C ALA A 303 26.53 1.20 14.16
N MET A 304 26.40 2.05 15.19
CA MET A 304 26.13 1.62 16.57
C MET A 304 24.65 1.29 16.83
N TRP A 305 23.98 0.45 16.03
CA TRP A 305 22.60 0.00 16.32
C TRP A 305 22.28 -1.39 15.79
#